data_AF-A0A540VIB7-F1
#
_entry.id   AF-A0A540VIB7-F1
#
_cell.length_a   1.000
_cell.length_b   1.000
_cell.length_c   1.000
_cell.angle_alpha   90.00
_cell.angle_beta   90.00
_cell.angle_gamma   90.00
#
_symmetry.space_group_name_H-M   'P 1'
#
loop_
_entity.id
_entity.type
_entity.pdbx_description
1 polymer ?
#
loop_
_entity_poly.entity_id
_entity_poly.type
_entity_poly.pdbx_seq_one_letter_code
_entity_poly.pdbx_strand_id
1 'polypeptide(L)'
;MGLMVPPGLLLAALIALGYASLFHLWGGRSVRDLLLYVVAAGVGFALGQLLGLATQVSFFQIGQLHLVEASIGAWLALIGAREVGRKEKE
;
A
#
# COMPACT_ATOMS: atom_id res chain seq x y z
N MET A 1 -26.29 -8.50 10.57
CA MET A 1 -25.18 -9.33 10.07
C MET A 1 -23.90 -8.54 10.25
N GLY A 2 -22.99 -8.99 11.12
CA GLY A 2 -21.68 -8.32 11.26
C GLY A 2 -20.78 -8.66 10.08
N LEU A 3 -20.09 -7.66 9.53
CA LEU A 3 -19.04 -7.90 8.54
C LEU A 3 -17.87 -8.61 9.23
N MET A 4 -17.71 -9.90 8.99
CA MET A 4 -16.53 -10.65 9.43
C MET A 4 -15.38 -10.31 8.49
N VAL A 5 -14.59 -9.30 8.86
CA VAL A 5 -13.36 -8.95 8.13
C VAL A 5 -12.23 -9.85 8.64
N PRO A 6 -11.52 -10.57 7.76
CA PRO A 6 -10.35 -11.34 8.16
C PRO A 6 -9.30 -10.42 8.83
N PRO A 7 -8.73 -10.79 9.99
CA PRO A 7 -7.76 -9.95 10.70
C PRO A 7 -6.56 -9.54 9.84
N GLY A 8 -6.09 -10.43 8.97
CA GLY A 8 -4.99 -10.13 8.04
C GLY A 8 -5.35 -9.05 7.00
N LEU A 9 -6.61 -9.00 6.55
CA LEU A 9 -7.08 -7.98 5.62
C LEU A 9 -7.22 -6.63 6.31
N LEU A 10 -7.69 -6.63 7.56
CA LEU A 10 -7.71 -5.42 8.39
C LEU A 10 -6.29 -4.89 8.63
N LEU A 11 -5.36 -5.77 9.00
CA LEU A 11 -3.96 -5.40 9.19
C LEU A 11 -3.33 -4.83 7.90
N ALA A 12 -3.55 -5.49 6.76
CA ALA A 12 -3.09 -5.02 5.46
C ALA A 12 -3.63 -3.62 5.14
N ALA A 13 -4.93 -3.39 5.35
CA ALA A 13 -5.56 -2.09 5.13
C ALA A 13 -4.98 -1.01 6.06
N LEU A 14 -4.78 -1.31 7.34
CA LEU A 14 -4.19 -0.37 8.30
C LEU A 14 -2.77 0.01 7.91
N ILE A 15 -1.96 -0.96 7.48
CA ILE A 15 -0.57 -0.72 7.05
C ILE A 15 -0.54 0.11 5.76
N ALA A 16 -1.35 -0.24 4.77
CA ALA A 16 -1.44 0.50 3.51
C ALA A 16 -1.91 1.95 3.75
N LEU A 17 -2.90 2.16 4.61
CA LEU A 17 -3.34 3.49 5.05
C LEU A 17 -2.24 4.24 5.79
N GLY A 18 -1.47 3.56 6.64
CA GLY A 18 -0.31 4.10 7.33
C GLY A 18 0.73 4.61 6.34
N TYR A 19 1.11 3.80 5.35
CA TYR A 19 2.06 4.22 4.31
C TYR A 19 1.53 5.36 3.46
N ALA A 20 0.27 5.31 3.01
CA ALA A 20 -0.34 6.40 2.25
C ALA A 20 -0.35 7.71 3.04
N SER A 21 -0.70 7.66 4.33
CA SER A 21 -0.74 8.83 5.21
C SER A 21 0.65 9.40 5.46
N LEU A 22 1.65 8.55 5.76
CA LEU A 22 3.04 8.97 5.93
C LEU A 22 3.59 9.61 4.65
N PHE A 23 3.31 9.02 3.50
CA PHE A 23 3.74 9.55 2.20
C PHE A 23 3.04 10.88 1.88
N HIS A 24 1.74 10.98 2.20
CA HIS A 24 0.99 12.21 2.06
C HIS A 24 1.54 13.33 2.94
N LEU A 25 1.95 13.05 4.18
CA LEU A 25 2.55 14.06 5.07
C LEU A 25 3.87 14.63 4.52
N TRP A 26 4.64 13.86 3.75
CA TRP A 26 5.90 14.34 3.18
C TRP A 26 5.75 15.20 1.93
N GLY A 27 4.69 15.04 1.14
CA GLY A 27 4.61 15.72 -0.17
C GLY A 27 3.22 15.87 -0.77
N GLY A 28 2.18 15.49 -0.04
CA GLY A 28 0.79 15.72 -0.42
C GLY A 28 0.41 17.18 -0.27
N ARG A 29 -0.36 17.70 -1.23
CA ARG A 29 -0.79 19.11 -1.25
C ARG A 29 -2.30 19.26 -1.06
N SER A 30 -3.07 18.19 -1.28
CA SER A 30 -4.53 18.20 -1.23
C SER A 30 -5.12 16.88 -0.76
N VAL A 31 -6.35 16.89 -0.24
CA VAL A 31 -7.09 15.68 0.14
C VAL A 31 -7.27 14.72 -1.05
N ARG A 32 -7.34 15.24 -2.29
CA ARG A 32 -7.38 14.39 -3.49
C ARG A 32 -6.09 13.56 -3.65
N ASP A 33 -4.93 14.15 -3.35
CA ASP A 33 -3.66 13.42 -3.37
C ASP A 33 -3.64 12.30 -2.33
N LEU A 34 -4.26 12.52 -1.15
CA LEU A 34 -4.39 11.48 -0.13
C LEU A 34 -5.18 10.28 -0.66
N LEU A 35 -6.33 10.51 -1.31
CA LEU A 35 -7.13 9.42 -1.88
C LEU A 35 -6.36 8.65 -2.94
N LEU A 36 -5.63 9.36 -3.82
CA LEU A 36 -4.76 8.73 -4.82
C LEU A 36 -3.67 7.88 -4.16
N TYR A 37 -3.03 8.37 -3.11
CA TYR A 37 -2.01 7.63 -2.38
C TYR A 37 -2.57 6.43 -1.62
N VAL A 38 -3.79 6.51 -1.07
CA VAL A 38 -4.46 5.36 -0.44
C VAL A 38 -4.72 4.26 -1.46
N VAL A 39 -5.26 4.61 -2.63
CA VAL A 39 -5.48 3.64 -3.71
C VAL A 39 -4.16 3.06 -4.20
N ALA A 40 -3.15 3.90 -4.45
CA ALA A 40 -1.84 3.46 -4.91
C ALA A 40 -1.16 2.53 -3.89
N ALA A 41 -1.15 2.89 -2.61
CA ALA A 41 -0.61 2.04 -1.55
C ALA A 41 -1.37 0.71 -1.47
N GLY A 42 -2.71 0.73 -1.52
CA GLY A 42 -3.51 -0.50 -1.51
C GLY A 42 -3.23 -1.43 -2.68
N VAL A 43 -3.17 -0.90 -3.90
CA VAL A 43 -2.85 -1.68 -5.11
C VAL A 43 -1.42 -2.21 -5.06
N GLY A 44 -0.44 -1.37 -4.73
CA GLY A 44 0.94 -1.78 -4.60
C GLY A 44 1.13 -2.84 -3.52
N PHE A 45 0.46 -2.69 -2.38
CA PHE A 45 0.49 -3.65 -1.29
C PHE A 45 -0.08 -5.01 -1.70
N ALA A 46 -1.22 -5.01 -2.40
CA ALA A 46 -1.82 -6.23 -2.92
C ALA A 46 -0.91 -6.94 -3.94
N LEU A 47 -0.29 -6.20 -4.86
CA LEU A 47 0.65 -6.76 -5.83
C LEU A 47 1.90 -7.34 -5.16
N GLY A 48 2.47 -6.62 -4.19
CA GLY A 48 3.61 -7.12 -3.41
C GLY A 48 3.26 -8.37 -2.60
N GLN A 49 2.07 -8.43 -2.01
CA GLN A 49 1.56 -9.61 -1.32
C GLN A 49 1.45 -10.82 -2.27
N LEU A 50 0.95 -10.63 -3.50
CA LEU A 50 0.88 -11.69 -4.51
C LEU A 50 2.27 -12.19 -4.91
N LEU A 51 3.24 -11.29 -5.02
CA LEU A 51 4.63 -11.66 -5.28
C LEU A 51 5.24 -12.46 -4.11
N GLY A 52 4.96 -12.08 -2.87
CA GLY A 52 5.36 -12.84 -1.69
C GLY A 52 4.80 -14.26 -1.70
N LEU A 53 3.50 -14.39 -2.02
CA LEU A 53 2.85 -15.70 -2.17
C LEU A 53 3.47 -16.53 -3.31
N ALA A 54 3.82 -15.93 -4.43
CA ALA A 54 4.41 -16.62 -5.57
C ALA A 54 5.86 -17.07 -5.32
N THR A 55 6.64 -16.23 -4.63
CA THR A 55 8.06 -16.47 -4.36
C THR A 55 8.29 -17.34 -3.11
N GLN A 56 7.27 -17.53 -2.28
CA GLN A 56 7.34 -18.26 -1.01
C GLN A 56 8.42 -17.73 -0.05
N VAL A 57 8.86 -16.49 -0.26
CA VAL A 57 9.83 -15.84 0.60
C VAL A 57 9.15 -15.52 1.92
N SER A 58 9.68 -16.10 3.00
CA SER A 58 9.12 -16.05 4.35
C SER A 58 9.94 -15.13 5.27
N PHE A 59 10.71 -14.21 4.69
CA PHE A 59 11.68 -13.39 5.42
C PHE A 59 11.04 -12.60 6.57
N PHE A 60 9.82 -12.08 6.36
CA PHE A 60 9.02 -11.48 7.43
C PHE A 60 7.51 -11.61 7.16
N GLN A 61 6.89 -12.57 7.82
CA GLN A 61 5.46 -12.84 7.70
C GLN A 61 4.72 -12.61 9.02
N ILE A 62 3.52 -12.04 8.94
CA ILE A 62 2.56 -11.99 10.05
C ILE A 62 1.33 -12.77 9.64
N GLY A 63 1.21 -14.01 10.13
CA GLY A 63 0.21 -14.95 9.66
C GLY A 63 0.45 -15.32 8.19
N GLN A 64 -0.45 -14.91 7.30
CA GLN A 64 -0.33 -15.09 5.84
C GLN A 64 0.18 -13.84 5.12
N LEU A 65 0.45 -12.75 5.86
CA LEU A 65 0.83 -11.47 5.28
C LEU A 65 2.35 -11.43 5.05
N HIS A 66 2.76 -11.34 3.79
CA HIS A 66 4.14 -11.15 3.35
C HIS A 66 4.49 -9.67 3.45
N LEU A 67 4.84 -9.25 4.67
CA LEU A 67 4.87 -7.83 5.01
C LEU A 67 5.93 -7.07 4.22
N VAL A 68 7.11 -7.66 4.01
CA VAL A 68 8.22 -7.00 3.32
C VAL A 68 7.87 -6.76 1.85
N GLU A 69 7.44 -7.80 1.16
CA GLU A 69 7.10 -7.78 -0.27
C GLU A 69 5.91 -6.84 -0.53
N ALA A 70 4.88 -6.94 0.31
CA ALA A 70 3.73 -6.06 0.25
C ALA A 70 4.11 -4.58 0.52
N SER A 71 5.00 -4.33 1.48
CA SER A 71 5.49 -2.98 1.76
C SER A 71 6.29 -2.43 0.57
N ILE A 72 7.21 -3.21 0.01
CA ILE A 72 8.00 -2.80 -1.17
C ILE A 72 7.05 -2.44 -2.32
N GLY A 73 6.04 -3.27 -2.59
CA GLY A 73 5.03 -2.99 -3.61
C GLY A 73 4.26 -1.69 -3.35
N ALA A 74 3.83 -1.45 -2.11
CA ALA A 74 3.13 -0.23 -1.73
C ALA A 74 3.98 1.03 -1.94
N TRP A 75 5.25 1.00 -1.51
CA TRP A 75 6.17 2.12 -1.67
C TRP A 75 6.49 2.42 -3.13
N LEU A 76 6.70 1.40 -3.95
CA LEU A 76 6.91 1.56 -5.40
C LEU A 76 5.68 2.21 -6.06
N ALA A 77 4.48 1.78 -5.71
CA ALA A 77 3.25 2.34 -6.25
C ALA A 77 3.03 3.80 -5.82
N LEU A 78 3.34 4.15 -4.56
CA LEU A 78 3.28 5.52 -4.06
C LEU A 78 4.24 6.47 -4.79
N ILE A 79 5.48 6.03 -5.00
CA ILE A 79 6.48 6.79 -5.77
C ILE A 79 5.99 6.97 -7.21
N GLY A 80 5.50 5.90 -7.85
CA GLY A 80 4.92 5.97 -9.19
C GLY A 80 3.75 6.96 -9.27
N ALA A 81 2.82 6.89 -8.32
CA ALA A 81 1.66 7.80 -8.27
C ALA A 81 2.07 9.27 -8.13
N ARG A 82 3.12 9.55 -7.33
CA ARG A 82 3.68 10.90 -7.21
C ARG A 82 4.26 11.41 -8.53
N GLU A 83 5.00 10.58 -9.25
CA GLU A 83 5.60 10.97 -10.53
C GLU A 83 4.54 11.22 -11.60
N VAL A 84 3.49 10.39 -11.64
CA VAL A 84 2.34 10.59 -12.55
C VAL A 84 1.63 11.90 -12.23
N GLY A 85 1.32 12.16 -10.96
CA GLY A 85 0.64 13.40 -10.56
C GLY A 85 1.50 14.66 -10.72
N ARG A 86 2.82 14.53 -10.83
CA ARG A 86 3.72 15.65 -11.17
C ARG A 86 3.67 16.00 -12.65
N LYS A 87 3.68 14.99 -13.53
CA LYS A 87 3.64 15.19 -14.99
C LYS A 87 2.35 15.87 -15.48
N GLU A 88 1.25 15.68 -14.78
CA GLU A 88 -0.04 16.27 -15.15
C GLU A 88 -0.13 17.78 -14.83
N LYS A 89 0.86 18.34 -14.13
CA LYS A 89 0.92 19.77 -13.72
C LYS A 89 2.02 20.57 -14.45
N GLU A 90 2.82 19.93 -15.29
CA GLU A 90 3.82 20.55 -16.19
C GLU A 90 3.23 20.77 -17.59
#